data_AF-A0A4S4MF16-F1
#
_entry.id   AF-A0A4S4MF16-F1
#
_cell.length_a   1.000
_cell.length_b   1.000
_cell.length_c   1.000
_cell.angle_alpha   90.00
_cell.angle_beta   90.00
_cell.angle_gamma   90.00
#
_symmetry.space_group_name_H-M   'P 1'
#
loop_
_entity.id
_entity.type
_entity.pdbx_description
1 polymer ?
#
loop_
_entity_poly.entity_id
_entity_poly.type
_entity_poly.pdbx_seq_one_letter_code
_entity_poly.pdbx_strand_id
1 'polypeptide(L)'
;MPSVLVNLVGGTDARARTTFSEGLVEVLHGKEQEQISPLRTLDEGVTGYQFELVALRSTLRKEHNQDPLDDDPEETEKLKNLLKASLGPLPTGKLRVTYGSSSPHEILNFIRDVGVDLFDVHWAQHAAEIGVALDFRFPAPNPSEVLWAQHPCPKPRSRTSHTIDVGHNLFSHDYAHDHSRLASSFLDGSCHSQLSATTNVDAPWCPCGACTPVPFTTSLTHDRLTQPPGKPTSTLPPYTRSYIHHLLHTHEMSSHTLLAMHNFFIMDAFFSGIRDVLHRSQTEAGLFEREVERFVATYEDPRRLFTETEKDWAKVESERGKGRLAREKAAQEESEAVVQDVEVV
;
A
#
# COMPACT_ATOMS: atom_id res chain seq x y z
N MET A 1 4.09 4.09 32.43
CA MET A 1 3.48 2.75 32.33
C MET A 1 3.75 2.21 30.93
N PRO A 2 3.93 0.90 30.73
CA PRO A 2 4.03 0.34 29.39
C PRO A 2 2.74 0.62 28.61
N SER A 3 2.87 0.95 27.33
CA SER A 3 1.70 1.09 26.45
C SER A 3 1.10 -0.29 26.20
N VAL A 4 -0.15 -0.51 26.62
CA VAL A 4 -0.84 -1.80 26.48
C VAL A 4 -1.94 -1.65 25.43
N LEU A 5 -1.83 -2.41 24.34
CA LEU A 5 -2.89 -2.58 23.35
C LEU A 5 -3.59 -3.91 23.57
N VAL A 6 -4.92 -3.90 23.70
CA VAL A 6 -5.72 -5.10 23.90
C VAL A 6 -6.25 -5.59 22.57
N ASN A 7 -5.99 -6.87 22.25
CA ASN A 7 -6.59 -7.51 21.10
C ASN A 7 -8.06 -7.82 21.37
N LEU A 8 -8.97 -7.30 20.55
CA LEU A 8 -10.40 -7.49 20.73
C LEU A 8 -10.85 -8.84 20.14
N VAL A 9 -11.13 -9.79 21.03
CA VAL A 9 -11.48 -11.17 20.71
C VAL A 9 -13.00 -11.40 20.61
N GLY A 10 -13.41 -12.64 20.36
CA GLY A 10 -14.82 -13.05 20.17
C GLY A 10 -15.13 -13.57 18.77
N GLY A 11 -14.14 -13.64 17.88
CA GLY A 11 -14.26 -14.24 16.55
C GLY A 11 -15.36 -13.58 15.71
N THR A 12 -16.14 -14.40 15.03
CA THR A 12 -17.26 -14.02 14.15
C THR A 12 -18.59 -13.82 14.89
N ASP A 13 -18.62 -13.98 16.21
CA ASP A 13 -19.82 -13.78 17.04
C ASP A 13 -19.85 -12.39 17.67
N ALA A 14 -20.69 -11.50 17.13
CA ALA A 14 -20.88 -10.14 17.64
C ALA A 14 -21.20 -10.10 19.14
N ARG A 15 -22.00 -11.03 19.66
CA ARG A 15 -22.36 -11.06 21.08
C ARG A 15 -21.15 -11.39 21.93
N ALA A 16 -20.36 -12.38 21.53
CA ALA A 16 -19.13 -12.73 22.24
C ALA A 16 -18.13 -11.55 22.28
N ARG A 17 -18.03 -10.78 21.18
CA ARG A 17 -17.18 -9.58 21.12
C ARG A 17 -17.65 -8.48 22.07
N THR A 18 -18.96 -8.25 22.14
CA THR A 18 -19.55 -7.28 23.07
C THR A 18 -19.31 -7.70 24.51
N THR A 19 -19.61 -8.96 24.88
CA THR A 19 -19.37 -9.48 26.24
C THR A 19 -17.90 -9.35 26.67
N PHE A 20 -16.96 -9.66 25.77
CA PHE A 20 -15.53 -9.48 26.06
C PHE A 20 -15.20 -8.02 26.39
N SER A 21 -15.76 -7.09 25.61
CA SER A 21 -15.48 -5.67 25.74
C SER A 21 -16.16 -5.06 26.97
N GLU A 22 -17.36 -5.54 27.34
CA GLU A 22 -18.01 -5.20 28.61
C GLU A 22 -17.16 -5.63 29.82
N GLY A 23 -16.52 -6.81 29.75
CA GLY A 23 -15.62 -7.27 30.81
C GLY A 23 -14.38 -6.39 31.02
N LEU A 24 -13.95 -5.61 30.01
CA LEU A 24 -12.83 -4.67 30.17
C LEU A 24 -13.21 -3.44 31.01
N VAL A 25 -14.46 -3.01 30.90
CA VAL A 25 -15.00 -1.82 31.59
C VAL A 25 -15.77 -2.16 32.87
N GLU A 26 -15.94 -3.45 33.18
CA GLU A 26 -16.51 -3.91 34.43
C GLU A 26 -15.62 -3.53 35.62
N VAL A 27 -16.25 -3.08 36.71
CA VAL A 27 -15.54 -2.72 37.94
C VAL A 27 -15.18 -4.01 38.68
N LEU A 28 -13.88 -4.22 38.90
CA LEU A 28 -13.40 -5.39 39.61
C LEU A 28 -13.58 -5.24 41.12
N HIS A 29 -13.72 -6.38 41.80
CA HIS A 29 -13.93 -6.43 43.25
C HIS A 29 -13.04 -7.49 43.91
N GLY A 30 -12.83 -7.37 45.22
CA GLY A 30 -12.07 -8.35 46.01
C GLY A 30 -10.61 -8.48 45.56
N LYS A 31 -10.14 -9.72 45.45
CA LYS A 31 -8.73 -10.04 45.15
C LYS A 31 -8.27 -9.52 43.78
N GLU A 32 -9.16 -9.50 42.80
CA GLU A 32 -8.83 -9.00 41.46
C GLU A 32 -8.60 -7.49 41.47
N GLN A 33 -9.41 -6.76 42.25
CA GLN A 33 -9.22 -5.33 42.43
C GLN A 33 -7.92 -4.99 43.19
N GLU A 34 -7.56 -5.80 44.17
CA GLU A 34 -6.28 -5.64 44.87
C GLU A 34 -5.07 -5.77 43.93
N GLN A 35 -5.18 -6.58 42.87
CA GLN A 35 -4.11 -6.79 41.88
C GLN A 35 -3.92 -5.60 40.92
N ILE A 36 -4.99 -4.86 40.62
CA ILE A 36 -4.96 -3.76 39.65
C ILE A 36 -4.95 -2.37 40.28
N SER A 37 -5.00 -2.29 41.62
CA SER A 37 -4.93 -1.03 42.37
C SER A 37 -3.72 -0.18 41.91
N PRO A 38 -3.92 1.11 41.58
CA PRO A 38 -5.07 1.96 41.92
C PRO A 38 -6.23 1.97 40.91
N LEU A 39 -6.16 1.20 39.82
CA LEU A 39 -7.18 1.17 38.77
C LEU A 39 -8.45 0.47 39.26
N ARG A 40 -9.61 0.77 38.67
CA ARG A 40 -10.91 0.14 39.00
C ARG A 40 -11.41 -0.86 37.96
N THR A 41 -11.02 -0.64 36.70
CA THR A 41 -11.35 -1.50 35.58
C THR A 41 -10.06 -1.88 34.86
N LEU A 42 -10.07 -2.97 34.10
CA LEU A 42 -8.92 -3.34 33.27
C LEU A 42 -8.65 -2.27 32.22
N ASP A 43 -9.72 -1.69 31.67
CA ASP A 43 -9.65 -0.68 30.63
C ASP A 43 -8.85 0.56 31.08
N GLU A 44 -8.91 1.01 32.34
CA GLU A 44 -8.13 2.18 32.78
C GLU A 44 -6.60 2.05 32.55
N GLY A 45 -6.08 0.81 32.51
CA GLY A 45 -4.67 0.53 32.19
C GLY A 45 -4.37 0.35 30.70
N VAL A 46 -5.40 0.30 29.84
CA VAL A 46 -5.31 0.05 28.41
C VAL A 46 -5.12 1.36 27.65
N THR A 47 -4.11 1.40 26.78
CA THR A 47 -3.79 2.56 25.91
C THR A 47 -4.68 2.60 24.67
N GLY A 48 -5.07 1.43 24.16
CA GLY A 48 -5.87 1.31 22.96
C GLY A 48 -6.25 -0.13 22.65
N TYR A 49 -6.98 -0.29 21.55
CA TYR A 49 -7.51 -1.56 21.10
C TYR A 49 -6.95 -1.91 19.74
N GLN A 50 -6.71 -3.19 19.51
CA GLN A 50 -6.27 -3.67 18.21
C GLN A 50 -7.20 -4.77 17.68
N PHE A 51 -7.31 -4.81 16.35
CA PHE A 51 -8.03 -5.81 15.60
C PHE A 51 -7.09 -6.54 14.65
N GLU A 52 -7.15 -7.86 14.66
CA GLU A 52 -6.52 -8.69 13.64
C GLU A 52 -7.59 -9.04 12.58
N LEU A 53 -7.47 -8.45 11.38
CA LEU A 53 -8.43 -8.64 10.30
C LEU A 53 -8.15 -9.87 9.42
N VAL A 54 -6.89 -10.31 9.29
CA VAL A 54 -6.51 -11.48 8.48
C VAL A 54 -7.11 -12.76 9.07
N ALA A 55 -6.92 -12.99 10.37
CA ALA A 55 -7.48 -14.12 11.10
C ALA A 55 -9.01 -14.06 11.13
N LEU A 56 -9.58 -12.86 11.30
CA LEU A 56 -11.02 -12.69 11.33
C LEU A 56 -11.66 -12.98 9.96
N ARG A 57 -11.08 -12.47 8.87
CA ARG A 57 -11.50 -12.80 7.49
C ARG A 57 -11.36 -14.29 7.20
N SER A 58 -10.24 -14.90 7.56
CA SER A 58 -10.03 -16.34 7.36
C SER A 58 -11.14 -17.17 8.03
N THR A 59 -11.61 -16.74 9.20
CA THR A 59 -12.70 -17.41 9.92
C THR A 59 -14.04 -17.16 9.22
N LEU A 60 -14.35 -15.91 8.85
CA LEU A 60 -15.59 -15.57 8.13
C LEU A 60 -15.78 -16.36 6.83
N ARG A 61 -14.71 -16.44 6.01
CA ARG A 61 -14.75 -17.17 4.73
C ARG A 61 -14.97 -18.66 4.92
N LYS A 62 -14.33 -19.27 5.93
CA LYS A 62 -14.50 -20.69 6.26
C LYS A 62 -15.93 -21.02 6.65
N GLU A 63 -16.59 -20.17 7.43
CA GLU A 63 -17.98 -20.38 7.86
C GLU A 63 -18.97 -20.33 6.70
N HIS A 64 -18.69 -19.53 5.67
CA HIS A 64 -19.56 -19.36 4.50
C HIS A 64 -19.24 -20.33 3.35
N ASN A 65 -18.27 -21.24 3.51
CA ASN A 65 -17.73 -22.07 2.41
C ASN A 65 -17.38 -21.24 1.15
N GLN A 66 -17.00 -19.98 1.33
CA GLN A 66 -16.64 -19.10 0.22
C GLN A 66 -15.26 -19.47 -0.29
N ASP A 67 -15.10 -19.51 -1.61
CA ASP A 67 -13.79 -19.61 -2.22
C ASP A 67 -12.98 -18.37 -1.79
N PRO A 68 -11.71 -18.50 -1.38
CA PRO A 68 -10.82 -17.37 -1.10
C PRO A 68 -10.79 -16.29 -2.20
N LEU A 69 -11.18 -16.66 -3.43
CA LEU A 69 -11.21 -15.81 -4.62
C LEU A 69 -12.57 -15.16 -4.91
N ASP A 70 -13.65 -15.52 -4.22
CA ASP A 70 -14.97 -14.92 -4.43
C ASP A 70 -15.07 -13.55 -3.72
N ASP A 71 -15.47 -12.53 -4.48
CA ASP A 71 -15.69 -11.17 -3.99
C ASP A 71 -17.06 -11.11 -3.30
N ASP A 72 -17.04 -10.95 -1.98
CA ASP A 72 -18.24 -10.69 -1.20
C ASP A 72 -18.17 -9.29 -0.59
N PRO A 73 -18.83 -8.28 -1.19
CA PRO A 73 -19.01 -6.96 -0.59
C PRO A 73 -19.61 -7.03 0.83
N GLU A 74 -20.34 -8.12 1.13
CA GLU A 74 -20.89 -8.39 2.46
C GLU A 74 -19.78 -8.72 3.49
N GLU A 75 -18.59 -9.17 3.08
CA GLU A 75 -17.46 -9.43 3.98
C GLU A 75 -17.04 -8.16 4.70
N THR A 76 -16.88 -7.05 3.96
CA THR A 76 -16.46 -5.77 4.56
C THR A 76 -17.53 -5.25 5.53
N GLU A 77 -18.82 -5.39 5.19
CA GLU A 77 -19.91 -5.03 6.09
C GLU A 77 -19.95 -5.91 7.35
N LYS A 78 -19.76 -7.22 7.21
CA LYS A 78 -19.65 -8.16 8.34
C LYS A 78 -18.51 -7.77 9.27
N LEU A 79 -17.32 -7.48 8.73
CA LEU A 79 -16.18 -7.01 9.52
C LEU A 79 -16.50 -5.72 10.27
N LYS A 80 -17.09 -4.72 9.61
CA LYS A 80 -17.50 -3.47 10.25
C LYS A 80 -18.45 -3.71 11.41
N ASN A 81 -19.46 -4.57 11.22
CA ASN A 81 -20.41 -4.91 12.27
C ASN A 81 -19.75 -5.58 13.47
N LEU A 82 -18.82 -6.50 13.22
CA LEU A 82 -18.06 -7.16 14.29
C LEU A 82 -17.16 -6.16 15.03
N LEU A 83 -16.49 -5.25 14.33
CA LEU A 83 -15.63 -4.23 14.95
C LEU A 83 -16.48 -3.29 15.82
N LYS A 84 -17.63 -2.82 15.31
CA LYS A 84 -18.60 -2.00 16.05
C LYS A 84 -19.12 -2.71 17.29
N ALA A 85 -19.43 -4.00 17.20
CA ALA A 85 -19.87 -4.79 18.36
C ALA A 85 -18.82 -4.87 19.47
N SER A 86 -17.52 -4.83 19.12
CA SER A 86 -16.44 -4.79 20.10
C SER A 86 -16.29 -3.38 20.70
N LEU A 87 -16.40 -2.34 19.87
CA LEU A 87 -16.17 -0.96 20.32
C LEU A 87 -17.34 -0.34 21.08
N GLY A 88 -18.56 -0.87 20.93
CA GLY A 88 -19.77 -0.31 21.54
C GLY A 88 -19.66 -0.03 23.06
N PRO A 89 -19.18 -0.98 23.87
CA PRO A 89 -19.00 -0.78 25.32
C PRO A 89 -17.78 0.07 25.70
N LEU A 90 -16.86 0.34 24.77
CA LEU A 90 -15.54 0.87 25.05
C LEU A 90 -15.47 2.40 24.87
N PRO A 91 -14.62 3.10 25.65
CA PRO A 91 -14.44 4.55 25.47
C PRO A 91 -13.89 4.91 24.09
N THR A 92 -14.39 6.02 23.54
CA THR A 92 -14.02 6.52 22.22
C THR A 92 -12.69 7.27 22.17
N GLY A 93 -12.17 7.72 23.32
CA GLY A 93 -10.95 8.52 23.40
C GLY A 93 -9.64 7.73 23.34
N LYS A 94 -9.69 6.44 23.01
CA LYS A 94 -8.51 5.56 22.97
C LYS A 94 -8.18 5.12 21.56
N LEU A 95 -6.89 4.89 21.34
CA LEU A 95 -6.34 4.48 20.05
C LEU A 95 -6.99 3.19 19.56
N ARG A 96 -7.41 3.16 18.29
CA ARG A 96 -7.93 1.97 17.62
C ARG A 96 -7.02 1.60 16.46
N VAL A 97 -6.48 0.39 16.53
CA VAL A 97 -5.51 -0.13 15.56
C VAL A 97 -6.12 -1.30 14.80
N THR A 98 -5.93 -1.35 13.50
CA THR A 98 -6.24 -2.55 12.71
C THR A 98 -5.00 -3.06 12.01
N TYR A 99 -4.85 -4.38 12.00
CA TYR A 99 -3.84 -5.09 11.22
C TYR A 99 -4.51 -5.88 10.10
N GLY A 100 -3.93 -5.84 8.91
CA GLY A 100 -4.40 -6.59 7.76
C GLY A 100 -5.44 -5.88 6.91
N SER A 101 -5.46 -4.54 6.85
CA SER A 101 -6.28 -3.85 5.85
C SER A 101 -5.83 -4.21 4.43
N SER A 102 -6.79 -4.43 3.53
CA SER A 102 -6.56 -5.02 2.22
C SER A 102 -6.56 -4.02 1.05
N SER A 103 -7.19 -2.84 1.23
CA SER A 103 -7.29 -1.83 0.18
C SER A 103 -7.47 -0.41 0.73
N PRO A 104 -7.18 0.65 -0.06
CA PRO A 104 -7.46 2.03 0.37
C PRO A 104 -8.96 2.27 0.57
N HIS A 105 -9.83 1.58 -0.19
CA HIS A 105 -11.29 1.63 -0.02
C HIS A 105 -11.71 1.11 1.36
N GLU A 106 -11.15 -0.02 1.78
CA GLU A 106 -11.42 -0.59 3.09
C GLU A 106 -10.92 0.31 4.23
N ILE A 107 -9.73 0.90 4.08
CA ILE A 107 -9.19 1.89 5.03
C ILE A 107 -10.17 3.06 5.21
N LEU A 108 -10.65 3.66 4.12
CA LEU A 108 -11.62 4.76 4.18
C LEU A 108 -12.92 4.33 4.86
N ASN A 109 -13.42 3.13 4.56
CA ASN A 109 -14.63 2.59 5.19
C ASN A 109 -14.45 2.38 6.69
N PHE A 110 -13.29 1.87 7.15
CA PHE A 110 -13.03 1.72 8.58
C PHE A 110 -12.83 3.05 9.30
N ILE A 111 -12.20 4.04 8.67
CA ILE A 111 -12.11 5.39 9.24
C ILE A 111 -13.52 6.00 9.36
N ARG A 112 -14.31 5.97 8.29
CA ARG A 112 -15.65 6.58 8.25
C ARG A 112 -16.65 5.91 9.19
N ASP A 113 -16.75 4.58 9.12
CA ASP A 113 -17.87 3.86 9.73
C ASP A 113 -17.53 3.29 11.11
N VAL A 114 -16.26 3.04 11.41
CA VAL A 114 -15.81 2.41 12.67
C VAL A 114 -15.01 3.40 13.52
N GLY A 115 -14.26 4.32 12.89
CA GLY A 115 -13.39 5.28 13.55
C GLY A 115 -12.09 4.63 14.00
N VAL A 116 -11.40 3.94 13.09
CA VAL A 116 -10.05 3.38 13.30
C VAL A 116 -8.99 4.46 13.05
N ASP A 117 -7.92 4.46 13.85
CA ASP A 117 -6.89 5.51 13.85
C ASP A 117 -5.58 5.08 13.19
N LEU A 118 -5.19 3.81 13.35
CA LEU A 118 -3.89 3.29 12.89
C LEU A 118 -4.04 2.02 12.07
N PHE A 119 -3.33 1.99 10.95
CA PHE A 119 -3.34 0.90 9.97
C PHE A 119 -1.92 0.45 9.66
N ASP A 120 -1.75 -0.83 9.41
CA ASP A 120 -0.64 -1.33 8.63
C ASP A 120 -0.94 -1.21 7.12
N VAL A 121 0.12 -1.11 6.31
CA VAL A 121 0.02 -0.97 4.85
C VAL A 121 0.82 -2.04 4.13
N HIS A 122 0.75 -3.29 4.61
CA HIS A 122 1.52 -4.41 4.05
C HIS A 122 1.24 -4.61 2.54
N TRP A 123 0.05 -4.25 2.08
CA TRP A 123 -0.39 -4.49 0.71
C TRP A 123 0.31 -3.53 -0.28
N ALA A 124 0.82 -2.38 0.17
CA ALA A 124 1.62 -1.48 -0.64
C ALA A 124 3.02 -2.07 -0.91
N GLN A 125 3.56 -2.82 0.06
CA GLN A 125 4.78 -3.61 -0.11
C GLN A 125 4.52 -4.79 -1.07
N HIS A 126 3.44 -5.54 -0.85
CA HIS A 126 3.03 -6.61 -1.78
C HIS A 126 2.88 -6.09 -3.22
N ALA A 127 2.24 -4.92 -3.39
CA ALA A 127 2.13 -4.26 -4.69
C ALA A 127 3.49 -4.07 -5.37
N ALA A 128 4.52 -3.64 -4.62
CA ALA A 128 5.87 -3.48 -5.16
C ALA A 128 6.53 -4.82 -5.53
N GLU A 129 6.28 -5.87 -4.74
CA GLU A 129 6.79 -7.23 -4.99
C GLU A 129 6.20 -7.82 -6.26
N ILE A 130 4.91 -7.64 -6.51
CA ILE A 130 4.25 -8.13 -7.72
C ILE A 130 4.38 -7.18 -8.92
N GLY A 131 5.10 -6.06 -8.83
CA GLY A 131 5.35 -5.17 -9.97
C GLY A 131 4.27 -4.12 -10.24
N VAL A 132 3.49 -3.73 -9.22
CA VAL A 132 2.50 -2.66 -9.29
C VAL A 132 3.09 -1.34 -8.80
N ALA A 133 2.98 -0.29 -9.62
CA ALA A 133 3.18 1.10 -9.21
C ALA A 133 1.84 1.75 -8.86
N LEU A 134 1.64 2.13 -7.59
CA LEU A 134 0.40 2.78 -7.15
C LEU A 134 0.26 4.18 -7.75
N ASP A 135 -0.95 4.54 -8.18
CA ASP A 135 -1.27 5.83 -8.78
C ASP A 135 -2.71 6.23 -8.44
N PHE A 136 -2.89 6.62 -7.18
CA PHE A 136 -4.12 7.20 -6.68
C PHE A 136 -3.81 8.29 -5.66
N ARG A 137 -4.78 9.16 -5.40
CA ARG A 137 -4.68 10.15 -4.34
C ARG A 137 -6.03 10.34 -3.65
N PHE A 138 -5.98 10.86 -2.43
CA PHE A 138 -7.16 11.32 -1.70
C PHE A 138 -6.91 12.77 -1.27
N PRO A 139 -7.84 13.72 -1.47
CA PRO A 139 -9.07 13.62 -2.25
C PRO A 139 -8.87 13.16 -3.70
N ALA A 140 -9.81 12.37 -4.22
CA ALA A 140 -9.79 11.97 -5.63
C ALA A 140 -9.87 13.21 -6.54
N PRO A 141 -9.14 13.26 -7.67
CA PRO A 141 -9.17 14.38 -8.60
C PRO A 141 -10.59 14.73 -9.05
N ASN A 142 -10.87 16.02 -9.24
CA ASN A 142 -12.13 16.41 -9.86
C ASN A 142 -12.09 16.09 -11.37
N PRO A 143 -13.20 15.65 -11.99
CA PRO A 143 -13.24 15.40 -13.43
C PRO A 143 -12.92 16.63 -14.29
N SER A 144 -13.22 17.83 -13.77
CA SER A 144 -12.90 19.13 -14.37
C SER A 144 -11.47 19.59 -14.10
N GLU A 145 -10.74 18.90 -13.21
CA GLU A 145 -9.34 19.16 -12.94
C GLU A 145 -8.54 18.65 -14.12
N VAL A 146 -8.25 19.55 -15.07
CA VAL A 146 -7.26 19.29 -16.13
C VAL A 146 -5.89 19.37 -15.49
N LEU A 147 -5.59 18.32 -14.73
CA LEU A 147 -4.33 18.17 -14.06
C LEU A 147 -3.22 18.11 -15.13
N TRP A 148 -2.30 19.06 -15.06
CA TRP A 148 -1.03 19.11 -15.79
C TRP A 148 -1.13 19.02 -17.33
N ALA A 149 -1.97 19.85 -17.97
CA ALA A 149 -2.09 19.93 -19.44
C ALA A 149 -0.75 20.05 -20.22
N GLN A 150 0.29 20.58 -19.57
CA GLN A 150 1.63 20.75 -20.13
C GLN A 150 2.52 19.50 -20.03
N HIS A 151 2.17 18.54 -19.16
CA HIS A 151 2.91 17.29 -18.94
C HIS A 151 1.95 16.08 -18.88
N PRO A 152 1.41 15.64 -20.03
CA PRO A 152 0.47 14.54 -20.09
C PRO A 152 1.13 13.24 -19.62
N CYS A 153 0.46 12.53 -18.72
CA CYS A 153 0.87 11.21 -18.26
C CYS A 153 -0.36 10.29 -18.29
N PRO A 154 -0.30 9.14 -18.99
CA PRO A 154 -1.40 8.19 -19.04
C PRO A 154 -1.81 7.75 -17.63
N LYS A 155 -3.11 7.82 -17.36
CA LYS A 155 -3.72 7.30 -16.13
C LYS A 155 -3.68 5.77 -16.11
N PRO A 156 -3.91 5.14 -14.95
CA PRO A 156 -4.13 3.71 -14.86
C PRO A 156 -5.26 3.24 -15.77
N ARG A 157 -5.30 1.94 -16.03
CA ARG A 157 -6.27 1.32 -16.93
C ARG A 157 -7.69 1.63 -16.45
N SER A 158 -8.52 2.19 -17.34
CA SER A 158 -9.95 2.35 -17.09
C SER A 158 -10.67 1.01 -17.23
N ARG A 159 -11.63 0.77 -16.32
CA ARG A 159 -12.46 -0.43 -16.29
C ARG A 159 -13.85 -0.14 -16.84
N THR A 160 -14.61 -1.20 -17.12
CA THR A 160 -15.95 -1.13 -17.73
C THR A 160 -16.98 -0.40 -16.86
N SER A 161 -16.71 -0.30 -15.55
CA SER A 161 -17.46 0.46 -14.56
C SER A 161 -17.20 1.98 -14.60
N HIS A 162 -16.37 2.47 -15.53
CA HIS A 162 -15.84 3.86 -15.58
C HIS A 162 -14.88 4.22 -14.42
N THR A 163 -14.55 3.27 -13.56
CA THR A 163 -13.49 3.40 -12.57
C THR A 163 -12.12 3.24 -13.24
N ILE A 164 -11.08 3.71 -12.56
CA ILE A 164 -9.68 3.48 -12.94
C ILE A 164 -9.00 2.63 -11.89
N ASP A 165 -8.06 1.79 -12.32
CA ASP A 165 -7.25 1.03 -11.36
C ASP A 165 -6.50 1.98 -10.41
N VAL A 166 -6.24 1.52 -9.18
CA VAL A 166 -5.41 2.26 -8.21
C VAL A 166 -3.92 2.27 -8.57
N GLY A 167 -3.50 1.65 -9.67
CA GLY A 167 -2.10 1.58 -10.06
C GLY A 167 -1.87 0.91 -11.41
N HIS A 168 -0.60 0.79 -11.76
CA HIS A 168 -0.12 0.25 -13.03
C HIS A 168 0.47 -1.14 -12.83
N ASN A 169 -0.05 -2.14 -13.54
CA ASN A 169 0.62 -3.45 -13.70
C ASN A 169 1.80 -3.30 -14.66
N LEU A 170 3.01 -3.12 -14.12
CA LEU A 170 4.20 -2.87 -14.95
C LEU A 170 4.77 -4.12 -15.61
N PHE A 171 4.20 -5.32 -15.36
CA PHE A 171 4.52 -6.49 -16.17
C PHE A 171 3.86 -6.46 -17.55
N SER A 172 2.76 -5.71 -17.73
CA SER A 172 2.09 -5.58 -19.02
C SER A 172 3.04 -5.03 -20.09
N HIS A 173 2.99 -5.63 -21.28
CA HIS A 173 3.75 -5.19 -22.45
C HIS A 173 3.41 -3.75 -22.89
N ASP A 174 2.26 -3.22 -22.49
CA ASP A 174 1.85 -1.83 -22.77
C ASP A 174 2.87 -0.82 -22.20
N TYR A 175 3.60 -1.19 -21.14
CA TYR A 175 4.59 -0.32 -20.50
C TYR A 175 6.00 -0.43 -21.09
N ALA A 176 6.27 -1.34 -22.03
CA ALA A 176 7.61 -1.54 -22.59
C ALA A 176 8.21 -0.27 -23.22
N HIS A 177 7.35 0.60 -23.75
CA HIS A 177 7.73 1.88 -24.36
C HIS A 177 7.06 3.08 -23.70
N ASP A 178 6.50 2.91 -22.49
CA ASP A 178 5.94 4.00 -21.72
C ASP A 178 7.04 4.76 -20.97
N HIS A 179 7.53 5.83 -21.58
CA HIS A 179 8.55 6.72 -20.99
C HIS A 179 7.96 7.77 -20.03
N SER A 180 6.69 7.63 -19.64
CA SER A 180 6.07 8.54 -18.68
C SER A 180 6.44 8.21 -17.23
N ARG A 181 6.02 9.11 -16.33
CA ARG A 181 6.20 9.03 -14.87
C ARG A 181 5.56 7.78 -14.29
N LEU A 182 5.99 7.36 -13.10
CA LEU A 182 5.38 6.23 -12.40
C LEU A 182 3.89 6.49 -12.05
N ALA A 183 3.56 7.70 -11.62
CA ALA A 183 2.19 8.12 -11.35
C ALA A 183 1.78 9.28 -12.25
N SER A 184 0.53 9.22 -12.71
CA SER A 184 -0.17 10.35 -13.31
C SER A 184 -0.59 11.34 -12.22
N SER A 185 -1.07 10.87 -11.06
CA SER A 185 -1.63 11.69 -9.96
C SER A 185 -0.63 12.60 -9.25
N PHE A 186 0.68 12.34 -9.42
CA PHE A 186 1.78 13.09 -8.80
C PHE A 186 2.83 13.42 -9.85
N LEU A 187 3.35 14.65 -9.81
CA LEU A 187 4.49 15.05 -10.62
C LEU A 187 5.78 14.37 -10.13
N ASP A 188 6.72 14.15 -11.05
CA ASP A 188 8.10 13.84 -10.72
C ASP A 188 8.87 15.13 -10.37
N GLY A 189 10.06 15.00 -9.81
CA GLY A 189 10.85 16.16 -9.37
C GLY A 189 11.27 17.10 -10.50
N SER A 190 11.44 16.59 -11.73
CA SER A 190 11.77 17.40 -12.90
C SER A 190 10.55 18.22 -13.35
N CYS A 191 9.39 17.58 -13.51
CA CYS A 191 8.14 18.23 -13.88
C CYS A 191 7.69 19.24 -12.81
N HIS A 192 7.83 18.90 -11.53
CA HIS A 192 7.50 19.81 -10.44
C HIS A 192 8.40 21.07 -10.48
N SER A 193 9.71 20.91 -10.65
CA SER A 193 10.64 22.04 -10.74
C SER A 193 10.35 22.96 -11.93
N GLN A 194 9.98 22.40 -13.08
CA GLN A 194 9.58 23.18 -14.26
C GLN A 194 8.26 23.94 -14.03
N LEU A 195 7.29 23.31 -13.36
CA LEU A 195 6.00 23.92 -13.06
C LEU A 195 6.11 25.05 -12.03
N SER A 196 6.87 24.84 -10.95
CA SER A 196 7.12 25.88 -9.93
C SER A 196 7.86 27.09 -10.49
N ALA A 197 8.66 26.93 -11.54
CA ALA A 197 9.32 28.04 -12.21
C ALA A 197 8.38 28.88 -13.08
N THR A 198 7.26 28.30 -13.53
CA THR A 198 6.34 28.92 -14.49
C THR A 198 5.01 29.34 -13.87
N THR A 199 4.63 28.76 -12.73
CA THR A 199 3.33 28.98 -12.08
C THR A 199 3.46 28.95 -10.55
N ASN A 200 2.55 29.64 -9.85
CA ASN A 200 2.44 29.60 -8.38
C ASN A 200 1.49 28.49 -7.89
N VAL A 201 1.30 27.43 -8.68
CA VAL A 201 0.40 26.33 -8.31
C VAL A 201 1.16 25.31 -7.49
N ASP A 202 0.69 25.06 -6.27
CA ASP A 202 1.21 23.98 -5.42
C ASP A 202 0.64 22.65 -5.92
N ALA A 203 1.41 21.96 -6.75
CA ALA A 203 0.99 20.72 -7.41
C ALA A 203 1.54 19.50 -6.66
N PRO A 204 0.72 18.45 -6.44
CA PRO A 204 1.19 17.26 -5.76
C PRO A 204 2.29 16.58 -6.58
N TRP A 205 3.39 16.24 -5.92
CA TRP A 205 4.56 15.61 -6.52
C TRP A 205 5.14 14.53 -5.61
N CYS A 206 5.92 13.62 -6.19
CA CYS A 206 6.49 12.46 -5.52
C CYS A 206 8.00 12.66 -5.26
N PRO A 207 8.43 12.90 -4.01
CA PRO A 207 9.82 13.09 -3.61
C PRO A 207 10.61 11.79 -3.43
N CYS A 208 10.01 10.63 -3.74
CA CYS A 208 10.68 9.35 -3.53
C CYS A 208 11.92 9.21 -4.43
N GLY A 209 12.86 8.33 -4.06
CA GLY A 209 14.11 8.12 -4.81
C GLY A 209 13.90 7.63 -6.25
N ALA A 210 12.70 7.14 -6.59
CA ALA A 210 12.37 6.73 -7.96
C ALA A 210 11.87 7.91 -8.83
N CYS A 211 11.01 8.76 -8.27
CA CYS A 211 10.39 9.88 -8.98
C CYS A 211 11.19 11.18 -8.87
N THR A 212 12.01 11.33 -7.84
CA THR A 212 12.90 12.47 -7.65
C THR A 212 14.27 12.00 -7.16
N PRO A 213 15.04 11.29 -8.00
CA PRO A 213 16.37 10.86 -7.60
C PRO A 213 17.24 12.07 -7.34
N VAL A 214 17.90 12.08 -6.18
CA VAL A 214 18.84 13.12 -5.79
C VAL A 214 20.26 12.57 -5.85
N PRO A 215 21.22 13.34 -6.38
CA PRO A 215 22.61 12.94 -6.38
C PRO A 215 23.17 12.93 -4.95
N PHE A 216 24.14 12.04 -4.70
CA PHE A 216 24.78 11.93 -3.39
C PHE A 216 25.42 13.26 -2.97
N THR A 217 25.07 13.71 -1.77
CA THR A 217 25.54 14.99 -1.21
C THR A 217 26.92 14.89 -0.57
N THR A 218 27.41 13.66 -0.37
CA THR A 218 28.73 13.37 0.21
C THR A 218 29.56 12.61 -0.81
N SER A 219 30.73 13.16 -1.15
CA SER A 219 31.74 12.47 -1.93
C SER A 219 32.75 11.86 -0.98
N LEU A 220 32.94 10.54 -1.06
CA LEU A 220 34.06 9.89 -0.39
C LEU A 220 35.31 10.10 -1.24
N THR A 221 36.16 11.04 -0.84
CA THR A 221 37.43 11.29 -1.53
C THR A 221 38.43 10.21 -1.14
N HIS A 222 38.83 9.39 -2.11
CA HIS A 222 39.82 8.31 -1.90
C HIS A 222 41.27 8.78 -2.05
N ASP A 223 41.49 10.04 -2.41
CA ASP A 223 42.81 10.66 -2.52
C ASP A 223 42.82 12.09 -1.96
N ARG A 224 43.99 12.74 -1.97
CA ARG A 224 44.17 14.14 -1.55
C ARG A 224 44.31 15.11 -2.73
N LEU A 225 44.24 14.60 -3.95
CA LEU A 225 44.47 15.36 -5.18
C LEU A 225 43.14 15.77 -5.83
N THR A 226 42.07 15.00 -5.61
CA THR A 226 40.76 15.26 -6.16
C THR A 226 40.02 16.25 -5.26
N GLN A 227 39.66 17.41 -5.81
CA GLN A 227 38.71 18.31 -5.15
C GLN A 227 37.34 17.64 -5.16
N PRO A 228 36.60 17.63 -4.03
CA PRO A 228 35.27 17.06 -4.01
C PRO A 228 34.39 17.80 -5.04
N PRO A 229 33.55 17.09 -5.81
CA PRO A 229 32.62 17.74 -6.72
C PRO A 229 31.76 18.74 -5.93
N GLY A 230 31.49 19.89 -6.54
CA GLY A 230 30.59 20.89 -5.96
C GLY A 230 29.24 20.23 -5.61
N LYS A 231 28.63 20.67 -4.51
CA LYS A 231 27.36 20.09 -4.02
C LYS A 231 26.35 20.12 -5.18
N PRO A 232 25.83 18.97 -5.61
CA PRO A 232 24.97 18.94 -6.78
C PRO A 232 23.71 19.75 -6.52
N THR A 233 23.38 20.66 -7.43
CA THR A 233 22.32 21.67 -7.28
C THR A 233 21.01 21.27 -7.97
N SER A 234 21.00 20.18 -8.75
CA SER A 234 19.83 19.73 -9.51
C SER A 234 19.47 18.28 -9.20
N THR A 235 18.18 17.98 -9.28
CA THR A 235 17.65 16.61 -9.27
C THR A 235 18.14 15.83 -10.49
N LEU A 236 18.28 14.52 -10.35
CA LEU A 236 18.55 13.61 -11.47
C LEU A 236 17.25 13.32 -12.23
N PRO A 237 17.34 12.85 -13.49
CA PRO A 237 16.15 12.45 -14.24
C PRO A 237 15.37 11.33 -13.52
N PRO A 238 14.03 11.41 -13.47
CA PRO A 238 13.20 10.37 -12.85
C PRO A 238 13.28 9.05 -13.63
N TYR A 239 13.04 7.93 -12.94
CA TYR A 239 12.89 6.65 -13.61
C TYR A 239 11.51 6.56 -14.29
N THR A 240 11.47 5.94 -15.47
CA THR A 240 10.25 5.79 -16.28
C THR A 240 9.56 4.45 -16.03
N ARG A 241 8.27 4.35 -16.36
CA ARG A 241 7.54 3.08 -16.32
C ARG A 241 8.20 2.00 -17.19
N SER A 242 8.68 2.35 -18.38
CA SER A 242 9.41 1.46 -19.28
C SER A 242 10.73 0.95 -18.70
N TYR A 243 11.43 1.76 -17.91
CA TYR A 243 12.64 1.32 -17.23
C TYR A 243 12.32 0.32 -16.12
N ILE A 244 11.30 0.58 -15.30
CA ILE A 244 10.87 -0.37 -14.26
C ILE A 244 10.35 -1.66 -14.90
N HIS A 245 9.55 -1.58 -15.97
CA HIS A 245 9.12 -2.72 -16.77
C HIS A 245 10.32 -3.57 -17.21
N HIS A 246 11.34 -2.94 -17.79
CA HIS A 246 12.57 -3.64 -18.17
C HIS A 246 13.22 -4.34 -16.98
N LEU A 247 13.42 -3.65 -15.85
CA LEU A 247 14.03 -4.23 -14.65
C LEU A 247 13.24 -5.43 -14.10
N LEU A 248 11.91 -5.38 -14.14
CA LEU A 248 11.04 -6.48 -13.72
C LEU A 248 11.23 -7.70 -14.64
N HIS A 249 11.26 -7.49 -15.96
CA HIS A 249 11.48 -8.56 -16.94
C HIS A 249 12.92 -9.11 -16.94
N THR A 250 13.89 -8.32 -16.46
CA THR A 250 15.27 -8.79 -16.25
C THR A 250 15.52 -9.33 -14.83
N HIS A 251 14.50 -9.36 -13.96
CA HIS A 251 14.58 -9.78 -12.56
C HIS A 251 15.65 -9.05 -11.74
N GLU A 252 15.81 -7.76 -12.00
CA GLU A 252 16.70 -6.90 -11.23
C GLU A 252 16.00 -6.48 -9.92
N MET A 253 16.62 -6.80 -8.78
CA MET A 253 16.05 -6.54 -7.44
C MET A 253 15.80 -5.04 -7.16
N SER A 254 16.46 -4.15 -7.90
CA SER A 254 16.24 -2.71 -7.81
C SER A 254 14.84 -2.29 -8.20
N SER A 255 14.14 -3.05 -9.07
CA SER A 255 12.75 -2.76 -9.47
C SER A 255 11.82 -2.68 -8.26
N HIS A 256 11.82 -3.70 -7.40
CA HIS A 256 11.00 -3.76 -6.20
C HIS A 256 11.35 -2.66 -5.21
N THR A 257 12.64 -2.29 -5.09
CA THR A 257 13.06 -1.19 -4.21
C THR A 257 12.52 0.15 -4.70
N LEU A 258 12.62 0.43 -6.01
CA LEU A 258 12.10 1.66 -6.62
C LEU A 258 10.57 1.73 -6.50
N LEU A 259 9.89 0.61 -6.73
CA LEU A 259 8.45 0.50 -6.55
C LEU A 259 8.02 0.70 -5.10
N ALA A 260 8.72 0.10 -4.12
CA ALA A 260 8.41 0.26 -2.71
C ALA A 260 8.57 1.72 -2.25
N MET A 261 9.66 2.39 -2.67
CA MET A 261 9.87 3.81 -2.39
C MET A 261 8.70 4.68 -2.91
N HIS A 262 8.23 4.38 -4.13
CA HIS A 262 7.09 5.08 -4.73
C HIS A 262 5.78 4.76 -4.01
N ASN A 263 5.45 3.48 -3.85
CA ASN A 263 4.20 3.02 -3.26
C ASN A 263 4.02 3.50 -1.81
N PHE A 264 5.09 3.51 -1.01
CA PHE A 264 5.01 4.04 0.35
C PHE A 264 4.77 5.55 0.39
N PHE A 265 5.35 6.31 -0.55
CA PHE A 265 5.02 7.72 -0.66
C PHE A 265 3.54 7.94 -1.03
N ILE A 266 2.98 7.16 -1.96
CA ILE A 266 1.57 7.25 -2.32
C ILE A 266 0.67 6.99 -1.11
N MET A 267 1.02 6.01 -0.28
CA MET A 267 0.31 5.75 0.98
C MET A 267 0.43 6.89 1.99
N ASP A 268 1.62 7.48 2.14
CA ASP A 268 1.82 8.63 3.03
C ASP A 268 1.00 9.85 2.58
N ALA A 269 1.02 10.15 1.27
CA ALA A 269 0.22 11.20 0.66
C ALA A 269 -1.29 10.93 0.82
N PHE A 270 -1.73 9.68 0.68
CA PHE A 270 -3.11 9.27 0.90
C PHE A 270 -3.56 9.53 2.34
N PHE A 271 -2.78 9.11 3.34
CA PHE A 271 -3.10 9.38 4.74
C PHE A 271 -3.01 10.87 5.09
N SER A 272 -2.09 11.62 4.48
CA SER A 272 -2.04 13.07 4.63
C SER A 272 -3.32 13.72 4.12
N GLY A 273 -3.76 13.34 2.92
CA GLY A 273 -5.01 13.82 2.35
C GLY A 273 -6.23 13.47 3.18
N ILE A 274 -6.27 12.29 3.79
CA ILE A 274 -7.35 11.92 4.73
C ILE A 274 -7.38 12.88 5.92
N ARG A 275 -6.22 13.13 6.56
CA ARG A 275 -6.12 14.03 7.70
C ARG A 275 -6.54 15.45 7.33
N ASP A 276 -6.15 15.93 6.17
CA ASP A 276 -6.51 17.27 5.67
C ASP A 276 -8.02 17.39 5.44
N VAL A 277 -8.65 16.37 4.85
CA VAL A 277 -10.11 16.34 4.68
C VAL A 277 -10.82 16.29 6.02
N LEU A 278 -10.40 15.40 6.93
CA LEU A 278 -11.00 15.29 8.26
C LEU A 278 -10.90 16.61 9.05
N HIS A 279 -9.76 17.31 8.95
CA HIS A 279 -9.59 18.63 9.56
C HIS A 279 -10.59 19.65 8.99
N ARG A 280 -10.77 19.67 7.66
CA ARG A 280 -11.74 20.53 6.99
C ARG A 280 -13.20 20.14 7.29
N SER A 281 -13.48 18.85 7.47
CA SER A 281 -14.82 18.33 7.80
C SER A 281 -15.34 18.82 9.15
N GLN A 282 -14.47 19.32 10.04
CA GLN A 282 -14.90 20.00 11.27
C GLN A 282 -15.71 21.28 10.98
N THR A 283 -15.48 21.89 9.82
CA THR A 283 -16.17 23.12 9.37
C THR A 283 -17.21 22.86 8.27
N GLU A 284 -17.03 21.82 7.46
CA GLU A 284 -17.93 21.43 6.37
C GLU A 284 -18.50 20.02 6.63
N ALA A 285 -19.70 19.97 7.21
CA ALA A 285 -20.37 18.71 7.53
C ALA A 285 -20.65 17.87 6.27
N GLY A 286 -20.40 16.56 6.33
CA GLY A 286 -20.60 15.65 5.20
C GLY A 286 -19.48 15.67 4.15
N LEU A 287 -18.43 16.49 4.34
CA LEU A 287 -17.31 16.57 3.41
C LEU A 287 -16.59 15.22 3.31
N PHE A 288 -16.19 14.61 4.44
CA PHE A 288 -15.43 13.36 4.39
C PHE A 288 -16.20 12.24 3.70
N GLU A 289 -17.48 12.08 3.99
CA GLU A 289 -18.37 11.09 3.37
C GLU A 289 -18.42 11.28 1.84
N ARG A 290 -18.63 12.51 1.38
CA ARG A 290 -18.66 12.86 -0.05
C ARG A 290 -17.31 12.59 -0.73
N GLU A 291 -16.20 12.86 -0.05
CA GLU A 291 -14.86 12.61 -0.56
C GLU A 291 -14.57 11.10 -0.65
N VAL A 292 -15.03 10.30 0.31
CA VAL A 292 -14.98 8.84 0.27
C VAL A 292 -15.82 8.28 -0.89
N GLU A 293 -17.05 8.76 -1.04
CA GLU A 293 -17.93 8.37 -2.16
C GLU A 293 -17.28 8.71 -3.51
N ARG A 294 -16.67 9.90 -3.64
CA ARG A 294 -15.94 10.29 -4.85
C ARG A 294 -14.75 9.37 -5.11
N PHE A 295 -14.01 8.99 -4.08
CA PHE A 295 -12.89 8.06 -4.21
C PHE A 295 -13.34 6.70 -4.72
N VAL A 296 -14.39 6.12 -4.13
CA VAL A 296 -14.97 4.82 -4.54
C VAL A 296 -15.53 4.89 -5.97
N ALA A 297 -16.12 6.02 -6.37
CA ALA A 297 -16.61 6.22 -7.73
C ALA A 297 -15.49 6.42 -8.76
N THR A 298 -14.29 6.81 -8.33
CA THR A 298 -13.14 7.10 -9.20
C THR A 298 -12.26 5.87 -9.37
N TYR A 299 -11.88 5.23 -8.25
CA TYR A 299 -10.89 4.17 -8.22
C TYR A 299 -11.52 2.80 -8.01
N GLU A 300 -11.05 1.80 -8.74
CA GLU A 300 -11.42 0.39 -8.57
C GLU A 300 -10.68 -0.24 -7.38
N ASP A 301 -11.30 -1.21 -6.70
CA ASP A 301 -10.61 -1.97 -5.65
C ASP A 301 -9.39 -2.75 -6.21
N PRO A 302 -8.21 -2.73 -5.52
CA PRO A 302 -6.96 -3.31 -6.02
C PRO A 302 -6.98 -4.81 -6.28
N ARG A 303 -7.92 -5.58 -5.72
CA ARG A 303 -7.91 -7.05 -5.80
C ARG A 303 -7.79 -7.56 -7.24
N ARG A 304 -8.58 -6.97 -8.15
CA ARG A 304 -8.55 -7.35 -9.57
C ARG A 304 -7.20 -7.04 -10.21
N LEU A 305 -6.70 -5.83 -10.00
CA LEU A 305 -5.37 -5.42 -10.48
C LEU A 305 -4.31 -6.39 -9.98
N PHE A 306 -4.33 -6.76 -8.70
CA PHE A 306 -3.32 -7.62 -8.08
C PHE A 306 -3.41 -9.04 -8.65
N THR A 307 -4.61 -9.59 -8.81
CA THR A 307 -4.81 -10.91 -9.40
C THR A 307 -4.32 -10.97 -10.85
N GLU A 308 -4.59 -9.93 -11.65
CA GLU A 308 -4.09 -9.83 -13.02
C GLU A 308 -2.56 -9.73 -13.04
N THR A 309 -1.99 -8.91 -12.17
CA THR A 309 -0.54 -8.68 -12.08
C THR A 309 0.21 -9.91 -11.58
N GLU A 310 -0.32 -10.63 -10.58
CA GLU A 310 0.25 -11.88 -10.08
C GLU A 310 0.31 -12.96 -11.16
N LYS A 311 -0.69 -13.02 -12.05
CA LYS A 311 -0.67 -13.93 -13.21
C LYS A 311 0.45 -13.56 -14.18
N ASP A 312 0.62 -12.27 -14.47
CA ASP A 312 1.68 -11.79 -15.36
C ASP A 312 3.07 -12.01 -14.74
N TRP A 313 3.23 -11.73 -13.44
CA TRP A 313 4.43 -12.02 -12.67
C TRP A 313 4.78 -13.51 -12.71
N ALA A 314 3.82 -14.39 -12.42
CA ALA A 314 4.02 -15.83 -12.45
C ALA A 314 4.40 -16.35 -13.86
N LYS A 315 3.85 -15.73 -14.91
CA LYS A 315 4.22 -16.02 -16.29
C LYS A 315 5.69 -15.68 -16.56
N VAL A 316 6.15 -14.49 -16.16
CA VAL A 316 7.54 -14.05 -16.35
C VAL A 316 8.51 -14.95 -15.56
N GLU A 317 8.20 -15.27 -14.31
CA GLU A 317 8.99 -16.22 -13.49
C GLU A 317 9.07 -17.62 -14.14
N SER A 318 7.97 -18.12 -14.69
CA SER A 318 7.93 -19.41 -15.40
C SER A 318 8.80 -19.40 -16.66
N GLU A 319 8.75 -18.33 -17.45
CA GLU A 319 9.54 -18.16 -18.67
C GLU A 319 11.05 -18.11 -18.37
N ARG A 320 11.46 -17.43 -17.29
CA ARG A 320 12.83 -17.46 -16.80
C ARG A 320 13.25 -18.86 -16.36
N GLY A 321 12.40 -19.56 -15.60
CA GLY A 321 12.67 -20.92 -15.15
C GLY A 321 12.98 -21.85 -16.32
N LYS A 322 12.19 -21.78 -17.40
CA LYS A 322 12.44 -22.52 -18.64
C LYS A 322 13.76 -22.14 -19.30
N GLY A 323 14.06 -20.83 -19.40
CA GLY A 323 15.34 -20.35 -19.96
C GLY A 323 16.56 -20.80 -19.14
N ARG A 324 16.45 -20.83 -17.81
CA ARG A 324 17.50 -21.33 -16.91
C ARG A 324 17.70 -22.82 -17.08
N LEU A 325 16.63 -23.62 -17.06
CA LEU A 325 16.69 -25.07 -17.26
C LEU A 325 17.26 -25.43 -18.64
N ALA A 326 16.91 -24.68 -19.68
CA ALA A 326 17.47 -24.87 -21.01
C ALA A 326 18.99 -24.62 -21.06
N ARG A 327 19.48 -23.57 -20.38
CA ARG A 327 20.92 -23.28 -20.27
C ARG A 327 21.66 -24.31 -19.42
N GLU A 328 21.07 -24.74 -18.31
CA GLU A 328 21.65 -25.79 -17.44
C GLU A 328 21.74 -27.13 -18.19
N LYS A 329 20.70 -27.50 -18.94
CA LYS A 329 20.71 -28.72 -19.78
C LYS A 329 21.76 -28.65 -20.88
N ALA A 330 21.87 -27.52 -21.58
CA ALA A 330 22.91 -27.32 -22.60
C ALA A 330 24.32 -27.41 -22.00
N ALA A 331 24.57 -26.81 -20.83
CA ALA A 331 25.86 -26.90 -20.15
C ALA A 331 26.17 -28.34 -19.67
N GLN A 332 25.15 -29.10 -19.29
CA GLN A 332 25.28 -30.49 -18.87
C GLN A 332 25.62 -31.40 -20.06
N GLU A 333 24.92 -31.24 -21.19
CA GLU A 333 25.22 -31.93 -22.46
C GLU A 333 26.64 -31.59 -22.97
N GLU A 334 27.07 -30.33 -22.86
CA GLU A 334 28.43 -29.90 -23.22
C GLU A 334 29.49 -30.52 -22.29
N SER A 335 29.21 -30.62 -20.99
CA SER A 335 30.11 -31.29 -20.04
C SER A 335 30.22 -32.80 -20.26
N GLU A 336 29.12 -33.47 -20.62
CA GLU A 336 29.10 -34.91 -20.93
C GLU A 336 29.84 -35.22 -22.23
N ALA A 337 29.74 -34.35 -23.24
CA ALA A 337 30.50 -34.47 -24.49
C ALA A 337 32.01 -34.33 -24.26
N VAL A 338 32.44 -33.39 -23.40
CA VAL A 338 33.86 -33.21 -23.05
C VAL A 338 34.43 -34.40 -22.28
N VAL A 339 33.62 -35.06 -21.44
CA VAL A 339 34.06 -36.27 -20.71
C VAL A 339 34.20 -37.48 -21.66
N GLN A 340 33.30 -37.62 -22.64
CA GLN A 340 33.40 -38.69 -23.65
C GLN A 340 34.62 -38.54 -24.58
N ASP A 341 35.01 -37.31 -24.92
CA ASP A 341 36.21 -37.07 -25.74
C ASP A 341 37.53 -37.34 -24.99
N VAL A 342 37.53 -37.30 -23.65
CA VAL A 342 38.71 -37.60 -22.82
C VAL A 342 38.88 -39.11 -22.58
N GLU A 343 37.81 -39.91 -22.61
CA GLU A 343 37.87 -41.37 -22.46
C GLU A 343 38.28 -42.12 -23.74
N VAL A 344 38.38 -41.44 -24.89
CA VAL A 344 38.72 -42.04 -26.19
C VAL A 344 40.19 -41.79 -26.61
N VAL A 345 41.01 -41.18 -25.74
CA VAL A 345 42.45 -40.93 -25.99
C VAL A 345 43.36 -41.90 -25.23
#